data_AF-B4H1D3-F1
#
_entry.id   AF-B4H1D3-F1
#
_cell.length_a   1.000
_cell.length_b   1.000
_cell.length_c   1.000
_cell.angle_alpha   90.00
_cell.angle_beta   90.00
_cell.angle_gamma   90.00
#
_symmetry.space_group_name_H-M   'P 1'
#
loop_
_entity.id
_entity.type
_entity.pdbx_description
1 polymer ?
#
loop_
_entity_poly.entity_id
_entity_poly.type
_entity_poly.pdbx_seq_one_letter_code
_entity_poly.pdbx_strand_id
1 'polypeptide(L)' 'MNKGCIPASWRCDGQKDYPDKSDEVDCPTCRMDQFSCQSGECFDMALVCDGTTNCHNGHDEVDLS' A
#
# COMPACT_ATOMS: atom_id res chain seq x y z
N MET A 1 -16.71 -21.45 -7.30
CA MET A 1 -17.16 -20.05 -7.39
C MET A 1 -16.59 -19.33 -6.16
N ASN A 2 -15.34 -18.85 -6.20
CA ASN A 2 -14.71 -18.19 -5.04
C ASN A 2 -14.08 -16.88 -5.51
N LYS A 3 -14.87 -15.81 -5.46
CA LYS A 3 -14.37 -14.45 -5.70
C LYS A 3 -13.71 -13.97 -4.41
N GLY A 4 -12.43 -14.31 -4.24
CA GLY A 4 -11.56 -13.79 -3.17
C GLY A 4 -11.13 -12.35 -3.41
N CYS A 5 -12.06 -11.49 -3.81
CA CYS A 5 -11.85 -10.04 -3.90
C CYS A 5 -12.79 -9.41 -2.88
N ILE A 6 -12.23 -9.00 -1.74
CA ILE A 6 -12.92 -8.08 -0.84
C ILE A 6 -12.83 -6.67 -1.43
N PRO A 7 -13.78 -5.79 -1.10
CA PRO A 7 -13.67 -4.36 -1.43
C PRO A 7 -12.34 -3.80 -0.91
N ALA A 8 -11.73 -2.87 -1.65
CA ALA A 8 -10.50 -2.22 -1.20
C ALA A 8 -10.68 -1.48 0.14
N SER A 9 -11.92 -1.06 0.45
CA SER A 9 -12.32 -0.47 1.73
C SER A 9 -12.34 -1.45 2.90
N TRP A 10 -12.24 -2.75 2.64
CA TRP A 10 -12.19 -3.84 3.64
C TRP A 10 -10.78 -4.42 3.77
N ARG A 11 -9.85 -3.95 2.94
CA ARG A 11 -8.44 -4.16 3.21
C ARG A 11 -8.06 -3.13 4.28
N CYS A 12 -7.44 -3.57 5.38
CA CYS A 12 -6.99 -2.67 6.46
C CYS A 12 -8.09 -1.93 7.22
N ASP A 13 -9.30 -2.47 7.29
CA ASP A 13 -10.38 -1.82 8.04
C ASP A 13 -10.33 -2.17 9.55
N GLY A 14 -9.36 -3.00 9.97
CA GLY A 14 -9.21 -3.47 11.33
C GLY A 14 -10.08 -4.69 11.65
N GLN A 15 -10.82 -5.21 10.68
CA GLN A 15 -11.59 -6.43 10.76
C GLN A 15 -10.94 -7.52 9.91
N LYS A 16 -11.09 -8.76 10.38
CA LYS A 16 -10.57 -9.93 9.66
C LYS A 16 -11.63 -10.40 8.67
N ASP A 17 -11.58 -9.86 7.46
CA ASP A 17 -12.45 -10.22 6.34
C ASP A 17 -11.92 -11.41 5.53
N TYR A 18 -10.61 -11.69 5.59
CA TYR A 18 -10.04 -12.91 5.00
C TYR A 18 -9.71 -13.97 6.06
N PRO A 19 -9.99 -15.27 5.81
CA PRO A 19 -9.69 -16.34 6.77
C PRO A 19 -8.21 -16.44 7.16
N ASP A 20 -7.30 -16.08 6.25
CA ASP A 20 -5.85 -16.00 6.48
C ASP A 20 -5.38 -14.66 7.07
N LYS A 21 -6.30 -13.71 7.32
CA LYS A 21 -5.98 -12.34 7.78
C LYS A 21 -5.14 -11.55 6.77
N SER A 22 -4.94 -12.05 5.55
CA SER A 22 -4.17 -11.46 4.44
C SER A 22 -4.64 -10.05 4.04
N ASP A 23 -5.88 -9.72 4.35
CA ASP A 23 -6.49 -8.39 4.23
C ASP A 23 -5.97 -7.37 5.26
N GLU A 24 -5.41 -7.87 6.36
CA GLU A 24 -4.93 -7.14 7.55
C GLU A 24 -3.42 -7.37 7.81
N VAL A 25 -2.72 -8.06 6.90
CA VAL A 25 -1.24 -8.22 6.89
C VAL A 25 -0.72 -7.57 5.61
N ASP A 26 0.42 -6.90 5.70
CA ASP A 26 0.90 -6.01 4.62
C ASP A 26 -0.07 -4.87 4.32
N CYS A 27 -0.67 -4.38 5.40
CA CYS A 27 -1.48 -3.20 5.36
C CYS A 27 -0.57 -1.97 5.23
N PRO A 28 -0.72 -1.11 4.21
CA PRO A 28 0.04 0.14 4.17
C PRO A 28 -0.29 0.92 5.44
N THR A 29 0.72 1.21 6.26
CA THR A 29 0.61 2.13 7.42
C THR A 29 0.24 3.54 6.98
N CYS A 30 0.34 3.79 5.68
CA CYS A 30 0.10 5.06 5.01
C CYS A 30 -1.39 5.27 4.78
N ARG A 31 -1.81 6.53 4.75
CA ARG A 31 -3.19 6.88 4.37
C ARG A 31 -3.50 6.39 2.95
N MET A 32 -4.79 6.29 2.60
CA MET A 32 -5.22 5.93 1.23
C MET A 32 -4.63 6.85 0.15
N ASP A 33 -4.36 8.10 0.50
CA ASP A 33 -3.74 9.13 -0.33
C ASP A 33 -2.20 9.08 -0.34
N GLN A 34 -1.59 8.11 0.33
CA GLN A 34 -0.15 8.01 0.52
C GLN A 34 0.42 6.71 -0.05
N PHE A 35 1.60 6.84 -0.65
CA PHE A 35 2.41 5.74 -1.13
C PHE A 35 3.31 5.20 -0.01
N SER A 36 3.31 3.88 0.16
CA SER A 36 4.19 3.20 1.10
C SER A 36 5.49 2.78 0.42
N CYS A 37 6.61 3.33 0.86
CA CYS A 37 7.93 2.83 0.51
C CYS A 37 8.15 1.42 1.07
N GLN A 38 9.02 0.66 0.42
CA GLN A 38 9.49 -0.63 0.94
C GLN A 38 10.22 -0.51 2.30
N SER A 39 10.77 0.68 2.61
CA SER A 39 11.33 1.03 3.92
C SER A 39 10.27 1.23 5.01
N GLY A 40 8.97 1.29 4.65
CA GLY A 40 7.86 1.56 5.56
C GLY A 40 7.54 3.06 5.74
N GLU A 41 8.21 3.94 4.99
CA GLU A 41 7.92 5.37 4.96
C GLU A 41 6.70 5.67 4.08
N CYS A 42 5.96 6.73 4.43
CA CYS A 42 4.73 7.12 3.77
C CYS A 42 4.88 8.52 3.19
N PHE A 43 4.64 8.65 1.90
CA PHE A 43 4.67 9.93 1.20
C PHE A 43 3.36 10.16 0.48
N ASP A 44 3.03 11.41 0.18
CA ASP A 44 1.88 11.71 -0.65
C ASP A 44 2.01 11.00 -2.00
N MET A 45 0.92 10.44 -2.53
CA MET A 45 0.93 9.83 -3.87
C MET A 45 1.34 10.82 -4.96
N ALA A 46 1.23 12.13 -4.70
CA ALA A 46 1.73 13.19 -5.58
C ALA A 46 3.26 13.26 -5.69
N LEU A 47 3.98 12.61 -4.76
CA LEU A 47 5.45 12.52 -4.73
C LEU A 47 5.95 11.22 -5.37
N VAL A 48 5.07 10.41 -5.95
CA VAL A 48 5.45 9.21 -6.69
C VAL A 48 5.67 9.58 -8.15
N CYS A 49 6.82 9.18 -8.71
CA CYS A 49 7.24 9.54 -10.06
C CYS A 49 7.25 11.06 -10.30
N ASP A 50 7.58 11.85 -9.28
CA ASP A 50 7.66 13.31 -9.36
C ASP A 50 9.03 13.79 -9.87
N GLY A 51 9.98 12.86 -10.07
CA GLY A 51 11.35 13.13 -10.48
C GLY A 51 12.31 13.33 -9.31
N THR A 52 11.82 13.18 -8.07
CA THR A 52 12.54 13.32 -6.82
C THR A 52 12.50 12.01 -6.06
N THR A 53 13.67 11.55 -5.59
CA THR A 53 13.74 10.38 -4.73
C THR A 53 13.26 10.75 -3.31
N ASN A 54 12.01 10.42 -3.00
CA ASN A 54 11.41 10.54 -1.67
C ASN A 54 11.60 9.27 -0.83
N CYS A 55 11.51 8.06 -1.40
CA CYS A 55 11.85 6.83 -0.68
C CYS A 55 13.36 6.66 -0.57
N HIS A 56 13.84 6.09 0.54
CA HIS A 56 15.26 5.79 0.75
C HIS A 56 15.91 4.98 -0.39
N ASN A 57 15.14 4.09 -1.02
CA ASN A 57 15.59 3.25 -2.13
C ASN A 57 15.13 3.75 -3.51
N GLY A 58 14.51 4.94 -3.60
CA GLY A 58 13.90 5.46 -4.82
C GLY A 58 12.77 4.62 -5.38
N HIS A 59 12.14 3.80 -4.54
CA HIS A 59 11.00 2.93 -4.88
C HIS A 59 9.77 3.70 -5.37
N ASP A 60 9.66 4.96 -4.98
CA ASP A 60 8.70 5.94 -5.47
C ASP A 60 9.01 6.43 -6.90
N GLU A 61 10.27 6.32 -7.36
CA GLU A 61 10.74 6.79 -8.67
C GLU A 61 11.09 5.65 -9.64
N VAL A 62 11.13 4.40 -9.17
CA VAL A 62 11.36 3.23 -10.01
C VAL A 62 10.05 2.48 -10.24
N ASP A 63 9.66 2.41 -11.51
CA ASP A 63 8.48 1.68 -12.00
C ASP A 63 8.48 0.24 -11.45
N LEU A 64 7.49 -0.09 -10.62
CA LEU A 64 7.37 -1.39 -9.96
C LEU A 64 6.74 -2.40 -10.91
N SER A 65 7.60 -3.11 -11.65
CA SER A 65 7.24 -4.36 -12.32
C SER A 65 7.16 -5.55 -11.37
#